data_AF-A0A250WZ87-F1
#
_entry.id   AF-A0A250WZ87-F1
#
_cell.length_a   1.000
_cell.length_b   1.000
_cell.length_c   1.000
_cell.angle_alpha   90.00
_cell.angle_beta   90.00
_cell.angle_gamma   90.00
#
_symmetry.space_group_name_H-M   'P 1'
#
loop_
_entity.id
_entity.type
_entity.pdbx_description
1 polymer ?
#
loop_
_entity_poly.entity_id
_entity_poly.type
_entity_poly.pdbx_seq_one_letter_code
_entity_poly.pdbx_strand_id
1 'polypeptide(L)'
;MKQLYIEASLLGSVTTDTLHEFLTSVGKNNGRVQNIKNYTELSQKQLLQCCNAMEQYVCKAVEEMSSFQEATADQQMQQDGMRHLGELLQGLQGGAHVAHGLLLASALQPPSSLLNTATLLHDNCLLAVGDLPEVQDPVARLCCSWWELQVAGKEQLMPQTLPYILIRAESTQRVADIKICCTMRDAFTLLDFEDPNIVDVKRLLLQAAFNPAFVSRPEGRRFLASLFNLDKNFVSELTVIVKNQIPSGRRTVLEAYGEIIFRAWREASGPCLLEVESSCIQEVMKAAIYASTPALAGALRQVLNGLHSEKRASGVDAMLLRLYSPILFRAFAACNSAVRLNALQLLLAAFPLMDPEAGPEDMEETLTLQFDHIRK
;
A
#
# COMPACT_ATOMS: atom_id res chain seq x y z
N MET A 1 21.10 33.13 -17.20
CA MET A 1 20.76 31.71 -16.98
C MET A 1 21.62 30.87 -17.90
N LYS A 2 22.69 30.25 -17.39
CA LYS A 2 23.50 29.30 -18.18
C LYS A 2 22.66 28.03 -18.36
N GLN A 3 22.25 27.74 -19.59
CA GLN A 3 21.69 26.45 -19.96
C GLN A 3 22.81 25.41 -19.82
N LEU A 4 22.72 24.47 -18.88
CA LEU A 4 23.58 23.29 -18.89
C LEU A 4 23.10 22.38 -20.03
N TYR A 5 23.72 22.52 -21.19
CA TYR A 5 23.67 21.53 -22.26
C TYR A 5 24.65 20.43 -21.89
N ILE A 6 24.15 19.30 -21.40
CA ILE A 6 24.95 18.08 -21.33
C ILE A 6 24.36 17.15 -22.38
N GLU A 7 24.95 17.23 -23.57
CA GLU A 7 24.66 16.26 -24.62
C GLU A 7 24.99 14.85 -24.11
N ALA A 8 24.19 13.86 -24.50
CA ALA A 8 24.46 12.44 -24.26
C ALA A 8 25.87 12.00 -24.71
N SER A 9 26.54 12.78 -25.57
CA SER A 9 27.95 12.62 -25.96
C SER A 9 28.94 12.83 -24.80
N LEU A 10 28.64 13.67 -23.81
CA LEU A 10 29.47 13.89 -22.61
C LEU A 10 29.45 12.69 -21.66
N LEU A 11 28.39 11.89 -21.68
CA LEU A 11 28.28 10.68 -20.87
C LEU A 11 29.20 9.53 -21.33
N GLY A 12 29.80 9.64 -22.53
CA GLY A 12 30.76 8.65 -23.07
C GLY A 12 32.23 8.92 -22.71
N SER A 13 32.56 10.09 -22.16
CA SER A 13 33.94 10.52 -21.81
C SER A 13 34.06 11.07 -20.39
N VAL A 14 33.20 10.61 -19.48
CA VAL A 14 32.99 11.19 -18.15
C VAL A 14 34.19 10.95 -17.24
N THR A 15 34.83 12.02 -16.77
CA THR A 15 35.60 11.97 -15.51
C THR A 15 34.64 12.11 -14.34
N THR A 16 34.96 11.51 -13.19
CA THR A 16 34.13 11.57 -11.96
C THR A 16 33.69 12.99 -11.59
N ASP A 17 34.55 13.99 -11.82
CA ASP A 17 34.28 15.38 -11.48
C ASP A 17 33.22 16.02 -12.39
N THR A 18 33.26 15.71 -13.69
CA THR A 18 32.23 16.18 -14.64
C THR A 18 30.86 15.57 -14.36
N LEU A 19 30.84 14.33 -13.84
CA LEU A 19 29.61 13.67 -13.42
C LEU A 19 29.03 14.33 -12.17
N HIS A 20 29.88 14.65 -11.19
CA HIS A 20 29.45 15.30 -9.96
C HIS A 20 28.76 16.65 -10.25
N GLU A 21 29.37 17.52 -11.05
CA GLU A 21 28.77 18.81 -11.42
C GLU A 21 27.42 18.64 -12.13
N PHE A 22 27.32 17.65 -13.02
CA PHE A 22 26.08 17.31 -13.71
C PHE A 22 24.99 16.87 -12.74
N LEU A 23 25.26 15.86 -11.91
CA LEU A 23 24.27 15.30 -11.00
C LEU A 23 23.81 16.34 -9.97
N THR A 24 24.74 17.12 -9.42
CA THR A 24 24.41 18.24 -8.52
C THR A 24 23.53 19.28 -9.23
N SER A 25 23.77 19.55 -10.51
CA SER A 25 22.91 20.43 -11.31
C SER A 25 21.51 19.84 -11.55
N VAL A 26 21.42 18.54 -11.82
CA VAL A 26 20.14 17.83 -11.98
C VAL A 26 19.35 17.86 -10.68
N GLY A 27 19.99 17.60 -9.55
CA GLY A 27 19.40 17.67 -8.21
C GLY A 27 18.87 19.07 -7.89
N LYS A 28 19.70 20.11 -8.07
CA LYS A 28 19.29 21.52 -7.89
C LYS A 28 18.07 21.92 -8.73
N ASN A 29 17.89 21.30 -9.89
CA ASN A 29 16.76 21.55 -10.79
C ASN A 29 15.60 20.56 -10.60
N ASN A 30 15.63 19.70 -9.58
CA ASN A 30 14.61 18.69 -9.29
C ASN A 30 14.26 17.82 -10.53
N GLY A 31 15.30 17.41 -11.25
CA GLY A 31 15.15 16.62 -12.48
C GLY A 31 14.64 17.39 -13.71
N ARG A 32 14.35 18.70 -13.62
CA ARG A 32 13.78 19.51 -14.73
C ARG A 32 14.80 19.94 -15.80
N VAL A 33 15.93 19.25 -15.94
CA VAL A 33 16.97 19.64 -16.89
C VAL A 33 16.43 19.43 -18.32
N GLN A 34 16.15 20.54 -19.01
CA GLN A 34 15.42 20.62 -20.29
C GLN A 34 16.10 19.93 -21.48
N ASN A 35 17.29 19.35 -21.32
CA ASN A 35 18.15 18.92 -22.42
C ASN A 35 18.75 17.52 -22.30
N ILE A 36 18.21 16.64 -21.45
CA ILE A 36 18.54 15.22 -21.58
C ILE A 36 17.79 14.70 -22.80
N LYS A 37 18.42 14.81 -23.98
CA LYS A 37 17.97 14.13 -25.21
C LYS A 37 17.69 12.68 -24.83
N ASN A 38 16.48 12.23 -25.16
CA ASN A 38 15.90 10.94 -24.85
C ASN A 38 16.97 9.88 -24.55
N TYR A 39 17.03 9.39 -23.31
CA TYR A 39 17.92 8.26 -22.93
C TYR A 39 17.79 7.05 -23.88
N THR A 40 16.69 6.97 -24.64
CA THR A 40 16.43 5.97 -25.69
C THR A 40 17.32 6.12 -26.94
N GLU A 41 18.05 7.22 -27.11
CA GLU A 41 19.01 7.44 -28.20
C GLU A 41 20.42 6.95 -27.86
N LEU A 42 20.66 6.52 -26.62
CA LEU A 42 21.96 5.98 -26.18
C LEU A 42 22.21 4.59 -26.80
N SER A 43 23.40 4.37 -27.35
CA SER A 43 23.84 3.02 -27.67
C SER A 43 23.99 2.17 -26.40
N GLN A 44 23.86 0.84 -26.51
CA GLN A 44 24.01 -0.07 -25.37
C GLN A 44 25.36 0.09 -24.65
N LYS A 45 26.43 0.40 -25.40
CA LYS A 45 27.76 0.66 -24.84
C LYS A 45 27.79 1.96 -24.03
N GLN A 46 27.19 3.04 -24.55
CA GLN A 46 27.11 4.32 -23.84
C GLN A 46 26.26 4.18 -22.58
N LEU A 47 25.11 3.52 -22.66
CA LEU A 47 24.25 3.25 -21.51
C LEU A 47 25.02 2.53 -20.38
N LEU A 48 25.76 1.46 -20.72
CA LEU A 48 26.57 0.73 -19.75
C LEU A 48 27.66 1.62 -19.12
N GLN A 49 28.32 2.47 -19.90
CA GLN A 49 29.30 3.42 -19.39
C GLN A 49 28.68 4.42 -18.42
N CYS A 50 27.49 4.95 -18.72
CA CYS A 50 26.75 5.84 -17.82
C CYS A 50 26.43 5.14 -16.50
N CYS A 51 25.88 3.93 -16.56
CA CYS A 51 25.51 3.17 -15.37
C CYS A 51 26.72 2.88 -14.47
N ASN A 52 27.86 2.49 -15.06
CA ASN A 52 29.08 2.24 -14.29
C ASN A 52 29.64 3.51 -13.63
N ALA A 53 29.63 4.64 -14.35
CA ALA A 53 30.09 5.91 -13.81
C ALA A 53 29.19 6.41 -12.67
N MET A 54 27.87 6.23 -12.82
CA MET A 54 26.90 6.53 -11.77
C MET A 54 27.08 5.65 -10.52
N GLU A 55 27.28 4.36 -10.71
CA GLU A 55 27.51 3.43 -9.60
C GLU A 55 28.72 3.87 -8.77
N GLN A 56 29.84 4.18 -9.43
CA GLN A 56 31.05 4.67 -8.75
C GLN A 56 30.80 5.98 -8.00
N TYR A 57 30.08 6.93 -8.62
CA TYR A 57 29.76 8.19 -7.98
C TYR A 57 28.86 8.01 -6.75
N VAL A 58 27.77 7.26 -6.88
CA VAL A 58 26.82 7.04 -5.78
C VAL A 58 27.50 6.27 -4.64
N CYS A 59 28.31 5.26 -4.94
CA CYS A 59 29.08 4.52 -3.93
C CYS A 59 29.95 5.48 -3.11
N LYS A 60 30.75 6.32 -3.79
CA LYS A 60 31.62 7.29 -3.13
C LYS A 60 30.82 8.32 -2.31
N ALA A 61 29.74 8.86 -2.87
CA ALA A 61 28.91 9.86 -2.19
C ALA A 61 28.22 9.30 -0.93
N VAL A 62 27.78 8.04 -0.98
CA VAL A 62 27.22 7.33 0.18
C VAL A 62 28.29 7.09 1.24
N GLU A 63 29.48 6.60 0.87
CA GLU A 63 30.60 6.41 1.81
C GLU A 63 30.98 7.71 2.52
N GLU A 64 31.10 8.81 1.77
CA GLU A 64 31.36 10.14 2.33
C GLU A 64 30.22 10.55 3.27
N MET A 65 28.96 10.39 2.86
CA MET A 65 27.79 10.72 3.70
C MET A 65 27.77 9.93 5.02
N SER A 66 28.04 8.62 5.00
CA SER A 66 28.10 7.79 6.20
C SER A 66 29.22 8.25 7.15
N SER A 67 30.38 8.63 6.61
CA SER A 67 31.49 9.16 7.41
C SER A 67 31.12 10.46 8.14
N PHE A 68 30.30 11.33 7.52
CA PHE A 68 29.78 12.53 8.19
C PHE A 68 28.81 12.16 9.32
N GLN A 69 27.91 11.20 9.10
CA GLN A 69 26.95 10.78 10.13
C GLN A 69 27.66 10.25 11.39
N GLU A 70 28.71 9.46 11.23
CA GLU A 70 29.54 8.99 12.36
C GLU A 70 30.25 10.14 13.08
N ALA A 71 30.84 11.08 12.33
CA ALA A 71 31.55 12.23 12.91
C ALA A 71 30.62 13.22 13.66
N THR A 72 29.33 13.30 13.29
CA THR A 72 28.37 14.18 13.97
C THR A 72 28.02 13.76 15.40
N ALA A 73 28.27 12.50 15.79
CA ALA A 73 28.05 12.03 17.15
C ALA A 73 28.99 12.71 18.18
N ASP A 74 30.14 13.24 17.73
CA ASP A 74 31.20 13.80 18.57
C ASP A 74 31.15 15.36 18.70
N GLN A 75 30.01 15.99 18.43
CA GLN A 75 29.74 17.42 18.68
C GLN A 75 30.70 18.44 18.04
N GLN A 76 31.20 18.20 16.82
CA GLN A 76 31.96 19.22 16.06
C GLN A 76 31.50 19.32 14.60
N MET A 77 30.31 19.89 14.34
CA MET A 77 29.97 20.31 12.97
C MET A 77 30.51 21.72 12.69
N GLN A 78 31.51 21.78 11.81
CA GLN A 78 31.95 23.01 11.17
C GLN A 78 31.00 23.36 10.02
N GLN A 79 30.79 24.66 9.76
CA GLN A 79 29.86 25.17 8.75
C GLN A 79 30.15 24.62 7.33
N ASP A 80 31.41 24.32 7.02
CA ASP A 80 31.82 23.75 5.73
C ASP A 80 31.42 22.28 5.57
N GLY A 81 31.36 21.50 6.66
CA GLY A 81 30.88 20.12 6.62
C GLY A 81 29.39 20.02 6.29
N MET A 82 28.56 20.93 6.82
CA MET A 82 27.13 21.00 6.45
C MET A 82 26.94 21.36 4.96
N ARG A 83 27.78 22.24 4.41
CA ARG A 83 27.73 22.60 2.99
C ARG A 83 28.07 21.40 2.11
N HIS A 84 29.14 20.69 2.44
CA HIS A 84 29.56 19.49 1.70
C HIS A 84 28.49 18.40 1.74
N LEU A 85 27.90 18.14 2.91
CA LEU A 85 26.78 17.20 3.04
C LEU A 85 25.58 17.60 2.15
N GLY A 86 25.25 18.88 2.10
CA GLY A 86 24.21 19.40 1.21
C GLY A 86 24.51 19.17 -0.28
N GLU A 87 25.77 19.32 -0.70
CA GLU A 87 26.21 19.06 -2.08
C GLU A 87 26.16 17.56 -2.41
N LEU A 88 26.56 16.69 -1.48
CA LEU A 88 26.43 15.23 -1.62
C LEU A 88 24.97 14.81 -1.80
N LEU A 89 24.07 15.31 -0.95
CA LEU A 89 22.64 15.01 -1.03
C LEU A 89 22.02 15.49 -2.35
N GLN A 90 22.41 16.67 -2.84
CA GLN A 90 21.98 17.16 -4.16
C GLN A 90 22.49 16.26 -5.30
N GLY A 91 23.73 15.78 -5.19
CA GLY A 91 24.29 14.83 -6.14
C GLY A 91 23.56 13.48 -6.13
N LEU A 92 23.22 12.96 -4.94
CA LEU A 92 22.44 11.72 -4.79
C LEU A 92 21.02 11.87 -5.35
N GLN A 93 20.37 13.01 -5.10
CA GLN A 93 19.09 13.37 -5.73
C GLN A 93 19.20 13.37 -7.26
N GLY A 94 20.23 14.00 -7.81
CA GLY A 94 20.51 13.99 -9.25
C GLY A 94 20.73 12.56 -9.77
N GLY A 95 21.48 11.76 -9.03
CA GLY A 95 21.72 10.35 -9.31
C GLY A 95 20.43 9.55 -9.42
N ALA A 96 19.49 9.73 -8.50
CA ALA A 96 18.18 9.08 -8.52
C ALA A 96 17.36 9.45 -9.77
N HIS A 97 17.33 10.73 -10.16
CA HIS A 97 16.65 11.17 -11.37
C HIS A 97 17.25 10.57 -12.64
N VAL A 98 18.58 10.58 -12.75
CA VAL A 98 19.26 10.03 -13.93
C VAL A 98 19.12 8.52 -14.00
N ALA A 99 19.24 7.81 -12.86
CA ALA A 99 19.01 6.38 -12.77
C ALA A 99 17.60 5.99 -13.20
N HIS A 100 16.59 6.78 -12.80
CA HIS A 100 15.21 6.56 -13.23
C HIS A 100 15.06 6.70 -14.75
N GLY A 101 15.67 7.74 -15.34
CA GLY A 101 15.68 7.92 -16.79
C GLY A 101 16.37 6.78 -17.56
N LEU A 102 17.50 6.28 -17.04
CA LEU A 102 18.22 5.14 -17.62
C LEU A 102 17.42 3.84 -17.51
N LEU A 103 16.73 3.61 -16.39
CA LEU A 103 15.85 2.46 -16.21
C LEU A 103 14.78 2.43 -17.32
N LEU A 104 14.11 3.56 -17.56
CA LEU A 104 13.10 3.67 -18.60
C LEU A 104 13.65 3.44 -20.02
N ALA A 105 14.92 3.78 -20.26
CA ALA A 105 15.57 3.54 -21.56
C ALA A 105 16.11 2.11 -21.76
N SER A 106 16.34 1.37 -20.67
CA SER A 106 16.99 0.05 -20.71
C SER A 106 16.14 -1.11 -21.24
N ALA A 107 14.92 -0.85 -21.75
CA ALA A 107 14.03 -1.83 -22.38
C ALA A 107 13.86 -3.16 -21.59
N LEU A 108 13.67 -3.05 -20.26
CA LEU A 108 13.48 -4.17 -19.31
C LEU A 108 14.71 -5.05 -19.01
N GLN A 109 15.89 -4.70 -19.54
CA GLN A 109 17.16 -5.36 -19.21
C GLN A 109 18.20 -4.32 -18.74
N PRO A 110 18.03 -3.71 -17.56
CA PRO A 110 19.00 -2.78 -17.02
C PRO A 110 20.32 -3.51 -16.71
N PRO A 111 21.47 -2.86 -16.95
CA PRO A 111 22.76 -3.36 -16.48
C PRO A 111 22.78 -3.58 -14.96
N SER A 112 23.60 -4.53 -14.49
CA SER A 112 23.79 -4.78 -13.06
C SER A 112 24.27 -3.53 -12.30
N SER A 113 25.08 -2.69 -12.93
CA SER A 113 25.55 -1.42 -12.34
C SER A 113 24.41 -0.44 -12.05
N LEU A 114 23.34 -0.46 -12.86
CA LEU A 114 22.15 0.35 -12.57
C LEU A 114 21.37 -0.19 -11.37
N LEU A 115 21.26 -1.52 -11.25
CA LEU A 115 20.65 -2.15 -10.07
C LEU A 115 21.48 -1.84 -8.82
N ASN A 116 22.80 -1.99 -8.87
CA ASN A 116 23.69 -1.65 -7.76
C ASN A 116 23.54 -0.18 -7.34
N THR A 117 23.44 0.74 -8.31
CA THR A 117 23.16 2.15 -8.04
C THR A 117 21.82 2.34 -7.33
N ALA A 118 20.76 1.67 -7.81
CA ALA A 118 19.44 1.73 -7.19
C ALA A 118 19.44 1.16 -5.76
N THR A 119 20.16 0.06 -5.53
CA THR A 119 20.32 -0.56 -4.21
C THR A 119 21.06 0.36 -3.24
N LEU A 120 22.18 0.97 -3.66
CA LEU A 120 22.91 1.94 -2.83
C LEU A 120 22.04 3.14 -2.43
N LEU A 121 21.25 3.68 -3.37
CA LEU A 121 20.31 4.76 -3.08
C LEU A 121 19.18 4.29 -2.15
N HIS A 122 18.58 3.12 -2.42
CA HIS A 122 17.54 2.54 -1.60
C HIS A 122 18.00 2.37 -0.15
N ASP A 123 19.17 1.77 0.05
CA ASP A 123 19.66 1.38 1.37
C ASP A 123 20.06 2.57 2.23
N ASN A 124 20.53 3.66 1.60
CA ASN A 124 21.15 4.79 2.29
C ASN A 124 20.35 6.09 2.21
N CYS A 125 19.37 6.23 1.31
CA CYS A 125 18.68 7.50 1.07
C CYS A 125 17.18 7.47 1.39
N LEU A 126 16.54 6.32 1.60
CA LEU A 126 15.09 6.30 1.86
C LEU A 126 14.75 6.58 3.32
N LEU A 127 15.38 5.87 4.26
CA LEU A 127 15.07 6.02 5.69
C LEU A 127 16.22 6.60 6.52
N ALA A 128 17.45 6.63 5.99
CA ALA A 128 18.65 7.02 6.75
C ALA A 128 19.01 8.52 6.70
N VAL A 129 18.45 9.30 5.78
CA VAL A 129 18.80 10.73 5.57
C VAL A 129 17.91 11.74 6.32
N GLY A 130 17.06 11.26 7.24
CA GLY A 130 16.05 12.10 7.90
C GLY A 130 14.90 12.50 6.97
N ASP A 131 14.14 13.53 7.33
CA ASP A 131 12.99 14.02 6.53
C ASP A 131 13.48 14.97 5.42
N LEU A 132 13.99 14.38 4.34
CA LEU A 132 14.50 15.07 3.15
C LEU A 132 13.79 14.55 1.89
N PRO A 133 12.51 14.92 1.68
CA PRO A 133 11.72 14.42 0.56
C PRO A 133 12.31 14.78 -0.80
N GLU A 134 13.15 15.82 -0.89
CA GLU A 134 13.86 16.18 -2.12
C GLU A 134 14.78 15.06 -2.62
N VAL A 135 15.37 14.26 -1.72
CA VAL A 135 16.20 13.10 -2.04
C VAL A 135 15.36 11.82 -2.03
N GLN A 136 14.51 11.66 -1.03
CA GLN A 136 13.76 10.43 -0.82
C GLN A 136 12.67 10.20 -1.89
N ASP A 137 11.91 11.23 -2.30
CA ASP A 137 10.84 11.08 -3.30
C ASP A 137 11.38 10.60 -4.67
N PRO A 138 12.50 11.13 -5.21
CA PRO A 138 13.13 10.59 -6.42
C PRO A 138 13.62 9.15 -6.29
N VAL A 139 14.24 8.78 -5.15
CA VAL A 139 14.71 7.41 -4.90
C VAL A 139 13.54 6.44 -4.83
N ALA A 140 12.47 6.79 -4.10
CA ALA A 140 11.26 5.99 -4.01
C ALA A 140 10.61 5.81 -5.38
N ARG A 141 10.58 6.87 -6.22
CA ARG A 141 10.06 6.80 -7.59
C ARG A 141 10.87 5.82 -8.47
N LEU A 142 12.19 5.84 -8.36
CA LEU A 142 13.05 4.87 -9.04
C LEU A 142 12.68 3.44 -8.64
N CYS A 143 12.60 3.17 -7.33
CA CYS A 143 12.28 1.84 -6.80
C CYS A 143 10.86 1.37 -7.18
N CYS A 144 9.87 2.26 -7.09
CA CYS A 144 8.50 1.96 -7.53
C CYS A 144 8.44 1.63 -9.03
N SER A 145 9.16 2.38 -9.87
CA SER A 145 9.20 2.11 -11.31
C SER A 145 9.89 0.78 -11.61
N TRP A 146 10.91 0.40 -10.83
CA TRP A 146 11.55 -0.91 -10.95
C TRP A 146 10.58 -2.05 -10.67
N TRP A 147 9.73 -1.89 -9.65
CA TRP A 147 8.65 -2.82 -9.35
C TRP A 147 7.61 -2.88 -10.46
N GLU A 148 7.09 -1.73 -10.90
CA GLU A 148 6.05 -1.63 -11.93
C GLU A 148 6.50 -2.25 -13.27
N LEU A 149 7.77 -2.07 -13.65
CA LEU A 149 8.35 -2.66 -14.86
C LEU A 149 8.64 -4.17 -14.74
N GLN A 150 8.49 -4.75 -13.54
CA GLN A 150 8.71 -6.18 -13.27
C GLN A 150 10.12 -6.67 -13.65
N VAL A 151 11.12 -5.82 -13.45
CA VAL A 151 12.50 -6.08 -13.84
C VAL A 151 13.21 -6.92 -12.78
N ALA A 152 14.25 -7.67 -13.17
CA ALA A 152 15.07 -8.47 -12.26
C ALA A 152 15.63 -7.62 -11.10
N GLY A 153 15.65 -8.18 -9.90
CA GLY A 153 16.16 -7.53 -8.69
C GLY A 153 15.18 -6.57 -8.02
N LYS A 154 13.94 -6.42 -8.52
CA LYS A 154 12.92 -5.51 -7.95
C LYS A 154 12.65 -5.75 -6.47
N GLU A 155 12.70 -7.00 -6.01
CA GLU A 155 12.39 -7.39 -4.64
C GLU A 155 13.40 -6.79 -3.64
N GLN A 156 14.66 -6.62 -4.07
CA GLN A 156 15.73 -6.05 -3.24
C GLN A 156 15.49 -4.58 -2.89
N LEU A 157 14.69 -3.89 -3.71
CA LEU A 157 14.39 -2.47 -3.54
C LEU A 157 13.12 -2.20 -2.73
N MET A 158 12.45 -3.23 -2.20
CA MET A 158 11.19 -3.08 -1.45
C MET A 158 11.33 -2.85 0.05
N PRO A 159 12.34 -3.41 0.78
CA PRO A 159 12.39 -3.33 2.24
C PRO A 159 12.30 -1.92 2.83
N GLN A 160 12.93 -0.92 2.22
CA GLN A 160 12.82 0.49 2.65
C GLN A 160 11.79 1.28 1.84
N THR A 161 11.51 0.88 0.60
CA THR A 161 10.51 1.57 -0.24
C THR A 161 9.11 1.47 0.36
N LEU A 162 8.68 0.27 0.78
CA LEU A 162 7.33 0.06 1.32
C LEU A 162 7.03 0.89 2.59
N PRO A 163 7.86 0.87 3.64
CA PRO A 163 7.65 1.77 4.78
C PRO A 163 7.72 3.24 4.39
N TYR A 164 8.65 3.63 3.49
CA TYR A 164 8.77 5.03 3.08
C TYR A 164 7.49 5.54 2.39
N ILE A 165 6.93 4.81 1.43
CA ILE A 165 5.71 5.25 0.72
C ILE A 165 4.51 5.33 1.67
N LEU A 166 4.44 4.45 2.69
CA LEU A 166 3.41 4.52 3.74
C LEU A 166 3.58 5.78 4.59
N ILE A 167 4.77 6.03 5.13
CA ILE A 167 5.09 7.23 5.92
C ILE A 167 4.75 8.50 5.12
N ARG A 168 5.11 8.52 3.83
CA ARG A 168 4.86 9.64 2.93
C ARG A 168 3.37 9.87 2.69
N ALA A 169 2.60 8.81 2.46
CA ALA A 169 1.16 8.89 2.27
C ALA A 169 0.43 9.33 3.55
N GLU A 170 0.87 8.87 4.73
CA GLU A 170 0.28 9.25 6.02
C GLU A 170 0.56 10.70 6.39
N SER A 171 1.79 11.16 6.14
CA SER A 171 2.24 12.51 6.50
C SER A 171 1.62 13.57 5.59
N THR A 172 1.54 13.32 4.28
CA THR A 172 1.02 14.32 3.33
C THR A 172 -0.47 14.20 3.06
N GLN A 173 -1.03 13.00 3.21
CA GLN A 173 -2.42 12.67 2.86
C GLN A 173 -2.82 13.04 1.42
N ARG A 174 -1.85 13.15 0.52
CA ARG A 174 -2.09 13.49 -0.90
C ARG A 174 -2.63 12.28 -1.65
N VAL A 175 -3.56 12.55 -2.58
CA VAL A 175 -4.13 11.52 -3.46
C VAL A 175 -3.06 10.80 -4.27
N ALA A 176 -2.01 11.52 -4.71
CA ALA A 176 -0.90 10.93 -5.45
C ALA A 176 -0.15 9.87 -4.64
N ASP A 177 0.07 10.11 -3.35
CA ASP A 177 0.87 9.22 -2.50
C ASP A 177 0.05 7.97 -2.11
N ILE A 178 -1.24 8.12 -1.82
CA ILE A 178 -2.15 6.99 -1.60
C ILE A 178 -2.26 6.12 -2.86
N LYS A 179 -2.28 6.75 -4.04
CA LYS A 179 -2.29 6.02 -5.31
C LYS A 179 -1.03 5.18 -5.48
N ILE A 180 0.14 5.67 -5.05
CA ILE A 180 1.39 4.88 -5.07
C ILE A 180 1.25 3.64 -4.18
N CYS A 181 0.75 3.77 -2.94
CA CYS A 181 0.49 2.60 -2.09
C CYS A 181 -0.44 1.58 -2.77
N CYS A 182 -1.51 2.04 -3.41
CA CYS A 182 -2.44 1.17 -4.13
C CYS A 182 -1.81 0.48 -5.35
N THR A 183 -0.97 1.16 -6.12
CA THR A 183 -0.26 0.57 -7.26
C THR A 183 0.75 -0.48 -6.78
N MET A 184 1.45 -0.18 -5.69
CA MET A 184 2.48 -1.03 -5.09
C MET A 184 1.92 -2.15 -4.20
N ARG A 185 0.60 -2.33 -4.11
CA ARG A 185 -0.04 -3.26 -3.16
C ARG A 185 0.50 -4.70 -3.24
N ASP A 186 0.82 -5.17 -4.43
CA ASP A 186 1.32 -6.54 -4.63
C ASP A 186 2.72 -6.73 -4.02
N ALA A 187 3.52 -5.65 -3.88
CA ALA A 187 4.83 -5.69 -3.24
C ALA A 187 4.74 -5.95 -1.72
N PHE A 188 3.63 -5.59 -1.08
CA PHE A 188 3.43 -5.85 0.35
C PHE A 188 3.32 -7.35 0.66
N THR A 189 3.11 -8.21 -0.34
CA THR A 189 3.18 -9.67 -0.18
C THR A 189 4.58 -10.19 0.14
N LEU A 190 5.62 -9.36 -0.04
CA LEU A 190 7.00 -9.69 0.34
C LEU A 190 7.26 -9.53 1.84
N LEU A 191 6.35 -8.92 2.60
CA LEU A 191 6.53 -8.73 4.03
C LEU A 191 6.50 -10.07 4.76
N ASP A 192 7.51 -10.30 5.60
CA ASP A 192 7.56 -11.46 6.49
C ASP A 192 6.89 -11.11 7.83
N PHE A 193 5.67 -11.60 8.03
CA PHE A 193 4.89 -11.35 9.25
C PHE A 193 5.40 -12.13 10.47
N GLU A 194 6.33 -13.07 10.29
CA GLU A 194 7.00 -13.79 11.37
C GLU A 194 8.29 -13.09 11.82
N ASP A 195 8.79 -12.10 11.06
CA ASP A 195 9.97 -11.30 11.44
C ASP A 195 9.65 -10.37 12.61
N PRO A 196 10.39 -10.44 13.74
CA PRO A 196 10.23 -9.51 14.86
C PRO A 196 10.32 -8.02 14.50
N ASN A 197 10.98 -7.68 13.40
CA ASN A 197 11.19 -6.29 12.95
C ASN A 197 10.02 -5.74 12.13
N ILE A 198 9.00 -6.55 11.76
CA ILE A 198 7.86 -6.07 10.97
C ILE A 198 6.96 -5.07 11.74
N VAL A 199 7.12 -5.00 13.07
CA VAL A 199 6.22 -4.27 13.98
C VAL A 199 5.94 -2.83 13.52
N ASP A 200 6.96 -2.08 13.09
CA ASP A 200 6.77 -0.70 12.66
C ASP A 200 5.97 -0.59 11.35
N VAL A 201 6.26 -1.44 10.37
CA VAL A 201 5.53 -1.49 9.08
C VAL A 201 4.09 -1.92 9.31
N LYS A 202 3.89 -2.94 10.16
CA LYS A 202 2.56 -3.43 10.55
C LYS A 202 1.73 -2.32 11.21
N ARG A 203 2.35 -1.52 12.08
CA ARG A 203 1.70 -0.35 12.70
C ARG A 203 1.28 0.68 11.65
N LEU A 204 2.12 1.00 10.67
CA LEU A 204 1.78 1.91 9.57
C LEU A 204 0.60 1.38 8.75
N LEU A 205 0.58 0.07 8.45
CA LEU A 205 -0.55 -0.54 7.73
C LEU A 205 -1.86 -0.45 8.51
N LEU A 206 -1.83 -0.68 9.83
CA LEU A 206 -3.00 -0.51 10.70
C LEU A 206 -3.44 0.95 10.79
N GLN A 207 -2.49 1.90 10.79
CA GLN A 207 -2.76 3.34 10.79
C GLN A 207 -3.47 3.78 9.51
N ALA A 208 -3.03 3.29 8.35
CA ALA A 208 -3.71 3.51 7.08
C ALA A 208 -5.18 3.06 7.13
N ALA A 209 -5.51 1.97 7.83
CA ALA A 209 -6.86 1.40 7.89
C ALA A 209 -7.90 2.28 8.61
N PHE A 210 -7.47 3.18 9.51
CA PHE A 210 -8.37 4.18 10.13
C PHE A 210 -8.12 5.60 9.64
N ASN A 211 -7.18 5.82 8.73
CA ASN A 211 -6.87 7.13 8.17
C ASN A 211 -7.98 7.58 7.20
N PRO A 212 -8.69 8.70 7.46
CA PRO A 212 -9.77 9.17 6.57
C PRO A 212 -9.32 9.42 5.14
N ALA A 213 -8.05 9.78 4.91
CA ALA A 213 -7.51 10.00 3.58
C ALA A 213 -7.50 8.71 2.75
N PHE A 214 -7.19 7.56 3.36
CA PHE A 214 -7.25 6.25 2.71
C PHE A 214 -8.69 5.77 2.54
N VAL A 215 -9.49 5.79 3.61
CA VAL A 215 -10.85 5.22 3.61
C VAL A 215 -11.79 5.95 2.64
N SER A 216 -11.67 7.28 2.54
CA SER A 216 -12.55 8.08 1.67
C SER A 216 -12.26 7.92 0.17
N ARG A 217 -11.11 7.39 -0.22
CA ARG A 217 -10.64 7.36 -1.62
C ARG A 217 -10.74 5.96 -2.23
N PRO A 218 -11.17 5.82 -3.50
CA PRO A 218 -11.23 4.51 -4.15
C PRO A 218 -9.89 3.77 -4.18
N GLU A 219 -8.79 4.48 -4.48
CA GLU A 219 -7.42 3.91 -4.47
C GLU A 219 -7.04 3.43 -3.06
N GLY A 220 -7.34 4.23 -2.04
CA GLY A 220 -7.10 3.85 -0.66
C GLY A 220 -7.92 2.62 -0.26
N ARG A 221 -9.19 2.54 -0.65
CA ARG A 221 -10.02 1.35 -0.37
C ARG A 221 -9.51 0.08 -1.05
N ARG A 222 -9.03 0.16 -2.30
CA ARG A 222 -8.38 -0.98 -2.98
C ARG A 222 -7.11 -1.41 -2.26
N PHE A 223 -6.29 -0.45 -1.84
CA PHE A 223 -5.12 -0.74 -1.02
C PHE A 223 -5.50 -1.43 0.29
N LEU A 224 -6.43 -0.85 1.07
CA LEU A 224 -6.87 -1.41 2.36
C LEU A 224 -7.51 -2.81 2.21
N ALA A 225 -8.26 -3.06 1.14
CA ALA A 225 -8.82 -4.39 0.87
C ALA A 225 -7.73 -5.44 0.66
N SER A 226 -6.66 -5.10 -0.07
CA SER A 226 -5.55 -6.02 -0.34
C SER A 226 -4.78 -6.44 0.93
N LEU A 227 -4.81 -5.62 1.99
CA LEU A 227 -4.14 -5.92 3.25
C LEU A 227 -4.70 -7.17 3.95
N PHE A 228 -5.96 -7.49 3.70
CA PHE A 228 -6.62 -8.69 4.24
C PHE A 228 -6.12 -10.00 3.61
N ASN A 229 -5.25 -9.94 2.59
CA ASN A 229 -4.69 -11.12 1.96
C ASN A 229 -3.19 -11.31 2.26
N LEU A 230 -2.61 -10.48 3.15
CA LEU A 230 -1.18 -10.54 3.47
C LEU A 230 -0.85 -11.66 4.48
N ASP A 231 -1.55 -11.69 5.60
CA ASP A 231 -1.37 -12.70 6.65
C ASP A 231 -2.66 -12.90 7.45
N LYS A 232 -2.92 -14.15 7.88
CA LYS A 232 -4.14 -14.51 8.61
C LYS A 232 -4.21 -13.84 9.99
N ASN A 233 -3.10 -13.72 10.73
CA ASN A 233 -3.12 -13.10 12.06
C ASN A 233 -3.33 -11.59 11.92
N PHE A 234 -2.77 -11.01 10.84
CA PHE A 234 -2.95 -9.60 10.52
C PHE A 234 -4.40 -9.24 10.17
N VAL A 235 -5.16 -10.14 9.54
CA VAL A 235 -6.60 -9.94 9.27
C VAL A 235 -7.39 -9.67 10.55
N SER A 236 -7.10 -10.40 11.63
CA SER A 236 -7.79 -10.22 12.91
C SER A 236 -7.51 -8.82 13.49
N GLU A 237 -6.28 -8.31 13.36
CA GLU A 237 -5.91 -6.97 13.81
C GLU A 237 -6.56 -5.86 12.98
N LEU A 238 -6.53 -5.97 11.64
CA LEU A 238 -7.25 -5.06 10.74
C LEU A 238 -8.74 -5.00 11.08
N THR A 239 -9.33 -6.16 11.36
CA THR A 239 -10.73 -6.26 11.74
C THR A 239 -11.03 -5.49 13.02
N VAL A 240 -10.17 -5.59 14.04
CA VAL A 240 -10.32 -4.82 15.28
C VAL A 240 -10.29 -3.33 14.98
N ILE A 241 -9.34 -2.87 14.15
CA ILE A 241 -9.27 -1.47 13.73
C ILE A 241 -10.58 -1.03 13.06
N VAL A 242 -11.06 -1.76 12.05
CA VAL A 242 -12.29 -1.44 11.32
C VAL A 242 -13.49 -1.39 12.27
N LYS A 243 -13.67 -2.42 13.11
CA LYS A 243 -14.79 -2.50 14.08
C LYS A 243 -14.79 -1.31 15.04
N ASN A 244 -13.63 -0.87 15.49
CA ASN A 244 -13.51 0.28 16.39
C ASN A 244 -13.95 1.61 15.76
N GLN A 245 -13.96 1.72 14.43
CA GLN A 245 -14.41 2.92 13.72
C GLN A 245 -15.92 2.95 13.45
N ILE A 246 -16.64 1.84 13.64
CA ILE A 246 -18.07 1.74 13.30
C ILE A 246 -18.97 2.56 14.23
N PRO A 247 -18.83 2.53 15.58
CA PRO A 247 -19.78 3.20 16.47
C PRO A 247 -19.88 4.72 16.26
N SER A 248 -18.78 5.36 15.86
CA SER A 248 -18.69 6.81 15.62
C SER A 248 -18.62 7.17 14.13
N GLY A 249 -18.70 6.17 13.24
CA GLY A 249 -18.53 6.35 11.81
C GLY A 249 -19.69 7.12 11.16
N ARG A 250 -19.36 8.11 10.32
CA ARG A 250 -20.34 8.75 9.44
C ARG A 250 -20.78 7.77 8.35
N ARG A 251 -22.00 7.93 7.83
CA ARG A 251 -22.55 7.05 6.78
C ARG A 251 -21.58 6.75 5.63
N THR A 252 -20.93 7.77 5.07
CA THR A 252 -19.97 7.60 3.96
C THR A 252 -18.74 6.77 4.34
N VAL A 253 -18.29 6.85 5.59
CA VAL A 253 -17.18 6.06 6.12
C VAL A 253 -17.62 4.60 6.34
N LEU A 254 -18.84 4.39 6.84
CA LEU A 254 -19.40 3.05 7.01
C LEU A 254 -19.61 2.34 5.67
N GLU A 255 -20.12 3.06 4.66
CA GLU A 255 -20.22 2.57 3.28
C GLU A 255 -18.85 2.21 2.71
N ALA A 256 -17.82 3.04 2.97
CA ALA A 256 -16.45 2.76 2.57
C ALA A 256 -15.89 1.48 3.22
N TYR A 257 -16.12 1.24 4.51
CA TYR A 257 -15.72 -0.01 5.16
C TYR A 257 -16.48 -1.21 4.61
N GLY A 258 -17.77 -1.06 4.28
CA GLY A 258 -18.54 -2.11 3.59
C GLY A 258 -17.90 -2.49 2.25
N GLU A 259 -17.48 -1.50 1.45
CA GLU A 259 -16.77 -1.74 0.18
C GLU A 259 -15.41 -2.41 0.41
N ILE A 260 -14.64 -1.98 1.42
CA ILE A 260 -13.33 -2.58 1.75
C ILE A 260 -13.51 -4.06 2.11
N ILE A 261 -14.45 -4.39 3.00
CA ILE A 261 -14.71 -5.77 3.45
C ILE A 261 -15.16 -6.65 2.28
N PHE A 262 -16.08 -6.15 1.44
CA PHE A 262 -16.52 -6.90 0.26
C PHE A 262 -15.37 -7.19 -0.71
N ARG A 263 -14.54 -6.20 -1.01
CA ARG A 263 -13.35 -6.38 -1.87
C ARG A 263 -12.34 -7.35 -1.24
N ALA A 264 -12.07 -7.20 0.05
CA ALA A 264 -11.18 -8.09 0.79
C ALA A 264 -11.64 -9.54 0.69
N TRP A 265 -12.93 -9.82 0.91
CA TRP A 265 -13.48 -11.17 0.76
C TRP A 265 -13.38 -11.71 -0.68
N ARG A 266 -13.64 -10.86 -1.69
CA ARG A 266 -13.54 -11.24 -3.10
C ARG A 266 -12.12 -11.61 -3.53
N GLU A 267 -11.11 -10.98 -2.95
CA GLU A 267 -9.70 -11.12 -3.32
C GLU A 267 -8.95 -12.12 -2.41
N ALA A 268 -9.43 -12.35 -1.18
CA ALA A 268 -8.81 -13.25 -0.24
C ALA A 268 -8.91 -14.71 -0.67
N SER A 269 -7.88 -15.48 -0.31
CA SER A 269 -7.84 -16.92 -0.54
C SER A 269 -7.19 -17.66 0.63
N GLY A 270 -7.34 -18.99 0.67
CA GLY A 270 -6.66 -19.83 1.66
C GLY A 270 -6.98 -19.44 3.12
N PRO A 271 -5.98 -19.43 4.03
CA PRO A 271 -6.18 -19.08 5.43
C PRO A 271 -6.74 -17.67 5.66
N CYS A 272 -6.36 -16.70 4.82
CA CYS A 272 -6.84 -15.32 4.93
C CYS A 272 -8.35 -15.24 4.65
N LEU A 273 -8.86 -15.97 3.65
CA LEU A 273 -10.29 -16.01 3.36
C LEU A 273 -11.10 -16.55 4.54
N LEU A 274 -10.61 -17.63 5.17
CA LEU A 274 -11.26 -18.19 6.36
C LEU A 274 -11.35 -17.15 7.48
N GLU A 275 -10.26 -16.43 7.74
CA GLU A 275 -10.21 -15.40 8.78
C GLU A 275 -11.10 -14.19 8.45
N VAL A 276 -11.12 -13.74 7.19
CA VAL A 276 -12.03 -12.67 6.72
C VAL A 276 -13.48 -13.07 6.98
N GLU A 277 -13.84 -14.32 6.71
CA GLU A 277 -15.20 -14.79 6.90
C GLU A 277 -15.57 -14.98 8.38
N SER A 278 -14.73 -15.68 9.15
CA SER A 278 -15.03 -16.05 10.54
C SER A 278 -14.87 -14.89 11.50
N SER A 279 -13.80 -14.10 11.33
CA SER A 279 -13.35 -13.12 12.32
C SER A 279 -13.66 -11.70 11.91
N CYS A 280 -13.80 -11.40 10.61
CA CYS A 280 -14.24 -10.09 10.13
C CYS A 280 -15.76 -10.05 9.90
N ILE A 281 -16.25 -10.70 8.84
CA ILE A 281 -17.63 -10.58 8.38
C ILE A 281 -18.61 -11.10 9.44
N GLN A 282 -18.42 -12.34 9.91
CA GLN A 282 -19.36 -12.94 10.86
C GLN A 282 -19.35 -12.20 12.22
N GLU A 283 -18.22 -11.62 12.64
CA GLU A 283 -18.16 -10.81 13.85
C GLU A 283 -18.90 -9.48 13.71
N VAL A 284 -18.86 -8.84 12.54
CA VAL A 284 -19.70 -7.67 12.26
C VAL A 284 -21.18 -8.07 12.25
N MET A 285 -21.53 -9.24 11.68
CA MET A 285 -22.89 -9.78 11.70
C MET A 285 -23.39 -10.04 13.13
N LYS A 286 -22.59 -10.72 13.97
CA LYS A 286 -22.92 -10.96 15.39
C LYS A 286 -23.05 -9.64 16.15
N ALA A 287 -22.13 -8.70 15.93
CA ALA A 287 -22.22 -7.38 16.56
C ALA A 287 -23.52 -6.66 16.17
N ALA A 288 -23.97 -6.78 14.91
CA ALA A 288 -25.22 -6.18 14.46
C ALA A 288 -26.45 -6.80 15.13
N ILE A 289 -26.45 -8.13 15.30
CA ILE A 289 -27.51 -8.87 16.00
C ILE A 289 -27.60 -8.43 17.47
N TYR A 290 -26.46 -8.38 18.16
CA TYR A 290 -26.38 -8.11 19.60
C TYR A 290 -26.13 -6.64 19.95
N ALA A 291 -26.26 -5.74 18.98
CA ALA A 291 -26.05 -4.31 19.20
C ALA A 291 -26.96 -3.78 20.31
N SER A 292 -26.36 -3.10 21.29
CA SER A 292 -27.05 -2.59 22.48
C SER A 292 -27.93 -1.37 22.21
N THR A 293 -27.71 -0.66 21.09
CA THR A 293 -28.47 0.53 20.72
C THR A 293 -28.92 0.47 19.27
N PRO A 294 -30.09 1.08 18.93
CA PRO A 294 -30.54 1.16 17.54
C PRO A 294 -29.55 1.87 16.61
N ALA A 295 -28.83 2.88 17.13
CA ALA A 295 -27.82 3.62 16.37
C ALA A 295 -26.64 2.73 15.97
N LEU A 296 -26.09 1.96 16.92
CA LEU A 296 -25.02 1.01 16.65
C LEU A 296 -25.48 -0.09 15.69
N ALA A 297 -26.69 -0.62 15.90
CA ALA A 297 -27.27 -1.62 15.00
C ALA A 297 -27.41 -1.07 13.58
N GLY A 298 -27.85 0.18 13.43
CA GLY A 298 -27.92 0.88 12.15
C GLY A 298 -26.56 1.06 11.48
N ALA A 299 -25.54 1.47 12.24
CA ALA A 299 -24.19 1.65 11.73
C ALA A 299 -23.58 0.32 11.22
N LEU A 300 -23.74 -0.76 11.99
CA LEU A 300 -23.26 -2.09 11.60
C LEU A 300 -24.00 -2.63 10.35
N ARG A 301 -25.32 -2.41 10.28
CA ARG A 301 -26.09 -2.73 9.06
C ARG A 301 -25.61 -1.94 7.84
N GLN A 302 -25.24 -0.66 8.02
CA GLN A 302 -24.71 0.16 6.93
C GLN A 302 -23.40 -0.40 6.36
N VAL A 303 -22.53 -0.96 7.21
CA VAL A 303 -21.31 -1.66 6.78
C VAL A 303 -21.66 -2.95 6.06
N LEU A 304 -22.52 -3.79 6.64
CA LEU A 304 -22.95 -5.07 6.06
C LEU A 304 -23.69 -4.92 4.73
N ASN A 305 -24.33 -3.77 4.51
CA ASN A 305 -24.96 -3.45 3.24
C ASN A 305 -23.97 -3.50 2.05
N GLY A 306 -22.67 -3.30 2.27
CA GLY A 306 -21.65 -3.46 1.24
C GLY A 306 -21.53 -4.90 0.70
N LEU A 307 -21.96 -5.91 1.47
CA LEU A 307 -22.06 -7.30 1.02
C LEU A 307 -23.48 -7.61 0.52
N HIS A 308 -24.51 -7.12 1.21
CA HIS A 308 -25.91 -7.38 0.83
C HIS A 308 -26.30 -6.76 -0.52
N SER A 309 -25.74 -5.60 -0.88
CA SER A 309 -25.99 -4.99 -2.19
C SER A 309 -25.38 -5.80 -3.34
N GLU A 310 -24.38 -6.63 -3.05
CA GLU A 310 -23.60 -7.39 -4.02
C GLU A 310 -24.03 -8.86 -4.12
N LYS A 311 -25.22 -9.21 -3.62
CA LYS A 311 -25.74 -10.59 -3.65
C LYS A 311 -25.73 -11.29 -5.00
N ARG A 312 -25.77 -10.52 -6.10
CA ARG A 312 -25.71 -11.06 -7.48
C ARG A 312 -24.29 -11.43 -7.90
N ALA A 313 -23.27 -11.00 -7.17
CA ALA A 313 -21.90 -11.39 -7.42
C ALA A 313 -21.69 -12.86 -7.03
N SER A 314 -20.96 -13.59 -7.87
CA SER A 314 -20.67 -15.01 -7.67
C SER A 314 -20.13 -15.29 -6.27
N GLY A 315 -20.72 -16.29 -5.61
CA GLY A 315 -20.33 -16.77 -4.28
C GLY A 315 -20.86 -15.96 -3.09
N VAL A 316 -21.41 -14.74 -3.31
CA VAL A 316 -21.86 -13.89 -2.18
C VAL A 316 -23.04 -14.53 -1.45
N ASP A 317 -24.05 -15.01 -2.17
CA ASP A 317 -25.26 -15.59 -1.54
C ASP A 317 -24.91 -16.84 -0.71
N ALA A 318 -24.08 -17.72 -1.27
CA ALA A 318 -23.56 -18.89 -0.57
C ALA A 318 -22.76 -18.53 0.70
N MET A 319 -21.89 -17.52 0.63
CA MET A 319 -21.15 -17.03 1.79
C MET A 319 -22.09 -16.41 2.84
N LEU A 320 -23.05 -15.58 2.43
CA LEU A 320 -24.02 -14.98 3.35
C LEU A 320 -24.84 -16.06 4.05
N LEU A 321 -25.36 -17.05 3.31
CA LEU A 321 -26.09 -18.18 3.88
C LEU A 321 -25.23 -18.92 4.91
N ARG A 322 -23.99 -19.28 4.55
CA ARG A 322 -23.08 -20.02 5.45
C ARG A 322 -22.74 -19.24 6.72
N LEU A 323 -22.50 -17.93 6.62
CA LEU A 323 -22.13 -17.12 7.77
C LEU A 323 -23.32 -16.76 8.66
N TYR A 324 -24.50 -16.55 8.09
CA TYR A 324 -25.70 -16.23 8.86
C TYR A 324 -26.40 -17.42 9.48
N SER A 325 -26.40 -18.59 8.83
CA SER A 325 -27.09 -19.79 9.30
C SER A 325 -26.85 -20.12 10.78
N PRO A 326 -25.60 -20.16 11.30
CA PRO A 326 -25.36 -20.52 12.69
C PRO A 326 -25.80 -19.45 13.70
N ILE A 327 -26.09 -18.20 13.27
CA ILE A 327 -26.30 -17.06 14.17
C ILE A 327 -27.71 -16.44 14.07
N LEU A 328 -28.30 -16.29 12.87
CA LEU A 328 -29.62 -15.65 12.71
C LEU A 328 -30.73 -16.49 13.36
N PHE A 329 -30.78 -17.78 13.06
CA PHE A 329 -31.85 -18.64 13.56
C PHE A 329 -31.81 -18.78 15.09
N ARG A 330 -30.61 -18.78 15.69
CA ARG A 330 -30.45 -18.70 17.15
C ARG A 330 -30.94 -17.36 17.70
N ALA A 331 -30.66 -16.26 17.00
CA ALA A 331 -31.10 -14.93 17.41
C ALA A 331 -32.62 -14.75 17.34
N PHE A 332 -33.32 -15.40 16.41
CA PHE A 332 -34.79 -15.40 16.39
C PHE A 332 -35.43 -16.06 17.61
N ALA A 333 -34.76 -17.05 18.20
CA ALA A 333 -35.20 -17.70 19.43
C ALA A 333 -34.80 -16.93 20.70
N ALA A 334 -34.10 -15.80 20.60
CA ALA A 334 -33.63 -15.06 21.77
C ALA A 334 -34.79 -14.43 22.56
N CYS A 335 -34.71 -14.44 23.88
CA CYS A 335 -35.72 -13.82 24.75
C CYS A 335 -35.80 -12.29 24.57
N ASN A 336 -34.69 -11.65 24.19
CA ASN A 336 -34.60 -10.20 24.01
C ASN A 336 -35.24 -9.79 22.67
N SER A 337 -36.28 -8.94 22.72
CA SER A 337 -36.99 -8.44 21.53
C SER A 337 -36.11 -7.59 20.63
N ALA A 338 -35.14 -6.84 21.16
CA ALA A 338 -34.20 -6.05 20.36
C ALA A 338 -33.27 -6.94 19.53
N VAL A 339 -32.81 -8.06 20.10
CA VAL A 339 -31.98 -9.04 19.38
C VAL A 339 -32.77 -9.67 18.24
N ARG A 340 -34.04 -10.06 18.50
CA ARG A 340 -34.93 -10.59 17.45
C ARG A 340 -35.17 -9.56 16.33
N LEU A 341 -35.43 -8.31 16.68
CA LEU A 341 -35.63 -7.22 15.72
C LEU A 341 -34.38 -6.98 14.86
N ASN A 342 -33.20 -6.93 15.47
CA ASN A 342 -31.94 -6.75 14.74
C ASN A 342 -31.69 -7.91 13.77
N ALA A 343 -31.91 -9.16 14.22
CA ALA A 343 -31.81 -10.34 13.37
C ALA A 343 -32.80 -10.30 12.20
N LEU A 344 -34.05 -9.88 12.44
CA LEU A 344 -35.07 -9.75 11.40
C LEU A 344 -34.66 -8.70 10.36
N GLN A 345 -34.14 -7.55 10.79
CA GLN A 345 -33.66 -6.51 9.87
C GLN A 345 -32.49 -6.99 9.00
N LEU A 346 -31.59 -7.81 9.55
CA LEU A 346 -30.50 -8.41 8.78
C LEU A 346 -31.00 -9.45 7.79
N LEU A 347 -31.94 -10.31 8.21
CA LEU A 347 -32.57 -11.27 7.30
C LEU A 347 -33.25 -10.55 6.15
N LEU A 348 -34.03 -9.50 6.41
CA LEU A 348 -34.71 -8.73 5.37
C LEU A 348 -33.72 -8.06 4.40
N ALA A 349 -32.59 -7.55 4.91
CA ALA A 349 -31.56 -6.95 4.06
C ALA A 349 -30.84 -8.00 3.19
N ALA A 350 -30.66 -9.21 3.70
CA ALA A 350 -30.01 -10.31 3.00
C ALA A 350 -30.99 -11.29 2.33
N PHE A 351 -32.30 -11.01 2.32
CA PHE A 351 -33.31 -11.94 1.84
C PHE A 351 -33.28 -12.07 0.29
N PRO A 352 -33.58 -13.25 -0.27
CA PRO A 352 -33.60 -14.56 0.39
C PRO A 352 -32.17 -15.11 0.53
N LEU A 353 -31.81 -15.69 1.67
CA LEU A 353 -30.52 -16.40 1.81
C LEU A 353 -30.63 -17.76 1.13
N MET A 354 -29.93 -17.95 0.01
CA MET A 354 -30.03 -19.16 -0.79
C MET A 354 -28.65 -19.75 -1.08
N ASP A 355 -28.60 -21.08 -1.19
CA ASP A 355 -27.46 -21.77 -1.78
C ASP A 355 -27.69 -21.87 -3.29
N PRO A 356 -26.87 -21.22 -4.14
CA PRO A 356 -27.00 -21.30 -5.59
C PRO A 356 -26.88 -22.73 -6.15
N GLU A 357 -26.25 -23.64 -5.41
CA GLU A 357 -26.01 -25.02 -5.82
C GLU A 357 -27.03 -26.01 -5.24
N ALA A 358 -27.98 -25.54 -4.41
CA ALA A 358 -29.00 -26.39 -3.81
C ALA A 358 -30.03 -26.88 -4.83
N GLY A 359 -30.57 -28.08 -4.58
CA GLY A 359 -31.68 -28.62 -5.35
C GLY A 359 -32.99 -27.83 -5.13
N PRO A 360 -33.97 -27.93 -6.05
CA PRO A 360 -35.24 -27.18 -5.93
C PRO A 360 -35.99 -27.43 -4.61
N GLU A 361 -35.95 -28.66 -4.08
CA GLU A 361 -36.61 -29.04 -2.82
C GLU A 361 -35.95 -28.34 -1.62
N ASP A 362 -34.62 -28.42 -1.51
CA ASP A 362 -33.85 -27.77 -0.43
C ASP A 362 -34.02 -26.23 -0.47
N MET A 363 -34.10 -25.67 -1.68
CA MET A 363 -34.40 -24.26 -1.88
C MET A 363 -35.78 -23.89 -1.35
N GLU A 364 -36.81 -24.68 -1.67
CA GLU A 364 -38.18 -24.45 -1.19
C GLU A 364 -38.28 -24.56 0.33
N GLU A 365 -37.64 -25.55 0.94
CA GLU A 365 -37.58 -25.71 2.39
C GLU A 365 -36.89 -24.51 3.05
N THR A 366 -35.73 -24.11 2.53
CA THR A 366 -34.96 -22.95 3.04
C THR A 366 -35.74 -21.65 2.93
N LEU A 367 -36.49 -21.47 1.85
CA LEU A 367 -37.31 -20.28 1.62
C LEU A 367 -38.53 -20.27 2.57
N THR A 368 -39.18 -21.43 2.74
CA THR A 368 -40.31 -21.60 3.66
C THR A 368 -39.91 -21.28 5.10
N LEU A 369 -38.77 -21.81 5.56
CA LEU A 369 -38.22 -21.53 6.89
C LEU A 369 -37.99 -20.03 7.09
N GLN A 370 -37.43 -19.34 6.10
CA GLN A 370 -37.20 -17.90 6.17
C GLN A 370 -38.52 -17.10 6.23
N PHE A 371 -39.53 -17.48 5.44
CA PHE A 371 -40.84 -16.83 5.48
C PHE A 371 -41.53 -16.99 6.84
N ASP A 372 -41.41 -18.15 7.47
CA ASP A 372 -41.97 -18.40 8.79
C ASP A 372 -41.33 -17.52 9.87
N HIS A 373 -40.04 -17.18 9.73
CA HIS A 373 -39.36 -16.24 10.61
C HIS A 373 -39.74 -14.78 10.35
N ILE A 374 -40.05 -14.40 9.10
CA ILE A 374 -40.48 -13.03 8.77
C ILE A 374 -41.91 -12.74 9.25
N ARG A 375 -42.77 -13.76 9.31
CA ARG A 375 -44.18 -13.63 9.73
C ARG A 375 -44.40 -13.56 11.24
N LYS A 376 -43.44 -14.04 12.04
CA LYS A 376 -43.48 -14.06 13.51
C LYS A 376 -42.97 -12.73 14.07
#